data_AF-A0A9J6F6J6-F1
#
_entry.id   AF-A0A9J6F6J6-F1
#
_cell.length_a   1.000
_cell.length_b   1.000
_cell.length_c   1.000
_cell.angle_alpha   90.00
_cell.angle_beta   90.00
_cell.angle_gamma   90.00
#
_symmetry.space_group_name_H-M   'P 1'
#
loop_
_entity.id
_entity.type
_entity.pdbx_description
1 polymer ?
#
loop_
_entity_poly.entity_id
_entity_poly.type
_entity_poly.pdbx_seq_one_letter_code
_entity_poly.pdbx_strand_id
1 'polypeptide(L)'
;MAAVNASTKRIIWKLPHHAPTCAVVGDSQTKHLHTHFDPSSPDSPAFISQPGARIDDVGGLLDFVPRGVSLLVLNVATNDIARTSAETAIQSRIAGLPLDPARQGAAPER
;
A
#
# COMPACT_ATOMS: atom_id res chain seq x y z
N MET A 1 -9.40 -9.94 -30.00
CA MET A 1 -8.07 -9.59 -29.46
C MET A 1 -8.29 -8.70 -28.25
N ALA A 2 -8.02 -9.20 -27.04
CA ALA A 2 -8.21 -8.43 -25.81
C ALA A 2 -7.05 -7.43 -25.66
N ALA A 3 -7.37 -6.14 -25.57
CA ALA A 3 -6.39 -5.12 -25.20
C ALA A 3 -5.97 -5.38 -23.75
N VAL A 4 -4.78 -5.94 -23.56
CA VAL A 4 -4.13 -6.00 -22.25
C VAL A 4 -3.77 -4.56 -21.90
N ASN A 5 -4.66 -3.90 -21.16
CA ASN A 5 -4.38 -2.62 -20.53
C ASN A 5 -3.42 -2.89 -19.35
N ALA A 6 -2.17 -3.20 -19.66
CA ALA A 6 -1.10 -3.21 -18.68
C ALA A 6 -0.81 -1.74 -18.34
N SER A 7 -1.65 -1.17 -17.47
CA SER A 7 -1.28 0.03 -16.74
C SER A 7 0.05 -0.27 -16.08
N THR A 8 1.13 0.26 -16.66
CA THR A 8 2.49 0.02 -16.18
C THR A 8 2.55 0.63 -14.79
N LYS A 9 2.44 -0.23 -13.77
CA LYS A 9 2.39 0.23 -12.37
C LYS A 9 3.72 0.90 -12.07
N ARG A 10 3.68 2.21 -11.83
CA ARG A 10 4.88 3.01 -11.58
C ARG A 10 5.32 2.82 -10.14
N ILE A 11 6.52 2.27 -9.97
CA ILE A 11 7.21 2.21 -8.68
C ILE A 11 7.88 3.56 -8.42
N ILE A 12 7.76 4.05 -7.19
CA ILE A 12 8.31 5.30 -6.70
C ILE A 12 9.19 4.99 -5.50
N TRP A 13 10.48 5.34 -5.63
CA TRP A 13 11.47 5.24 -4.56
C TRP A 13 11.86 6.62 -4.01
N LYS A 14 12.08 6.70 -2.70
CA LYS A 14 12.71 7.83 -2.02
C LYS A 14 13.74 7.26 -1.05
N LEU A 15 15.01 7.54 -1.32
CA LEU A 15 16.13 7.05 -0.53
C LEU A 15 16.73 8.22 0.26
N PRO A 16 17.22 7.99 1.48
CA PRO A 16 17.99 8.98 2.21
C PRO A 16 19.41 9.12 1.63
N HIS A 17 20.19 10.07 2.16
CA HIS A 17 21.55 10.35 1.67
C HIS A 17 22.63 9.37 2.20
N HIS A 18 22.25 8.47 3.10
CA HIS A 18 23.09 7.42 3.69
C HIS A 18 22.52 6.03 3.37
N ALA A 19 23.25 4.98 3.76
CA ALA A 19 22.77 3.60 3.64
C ALA A 19 21.67 3.33 4.69
N PRO A 20 20.40 3.08 4.29
CA PRO A 20 19.30 2.91 5.22
C PRO A 20 19.33 1.52 5.87
N THR A 21 19.01 1.47 7.17
CA THR A 21 18.80 0.21 7.92
C THR A 21 17.32 -0.19 7.97
N CYS A 22 16.41 0.71 7.59
CA CYS A 22 14.97 0.51 7.59
C CYS A 22 14.37 0.87 6.21
N ALA A 23 13.37 0.12 5.77
CA ALA A 23 12.57 0.44 4.60
C ALA A 23 11.06 0.34 4.88
N VAL A 24 10.30 1.30 4.33
CA VAL A 24 8.84 1.28 4.30
C VAL A 24 8.40 0.97 2.88
N VAL A 25 7.67 -0.13 2.71
CA VAL A 25 7.16 -0.59 1.42
C VAL A 25 5.64 -0.53 1.44
N GLY A 26 5.03 0.09 0.43
CA GLY A 26 3.58 0.16 0.41
C GLY A 26 2.91 0.78 -0.80
N ASP A 27 1.68 1.24 -0.59
CA ASP A 27 0.86 1.83 -1.65
C ASP A 27 1.05 3.36 -1.78
N SER A 28 0.06 4.06 -2.35
CA SER A 28 0.05 5.51 -2.45
C SER A 28 0.17 6.26 -1.12
N GLN A 29 -0.21 5.67 0.01
CA GLN A 29 -0.05 6.32 1.31
C GLN A 29 1.42 6.42 1.71
N THR A 30 2.21 5.38 1.41
CA THR A 30 3.65 5.33 1.69
C THR A 30 4.43 6.42 0.96
N LYS A 31 3.96 6.81 -0.24
CA LYS A 31 4.55 7.91 -1.01
C LYS A 31 4.64 9.21 -0.21
N HIS A 32 3.70 9.49 0.69
CA HIS A 32 3.66 10.75 1.44
C HIS A 32 4.42 10.70 2.76
N LEU A 33 4.72 9.50 3.28
CA LEU A 33 5.40 9.37 4.57
C LEU A 33 6.80 10.00 4.58
N HIS A 34 7.52 9.95 3.45
CA HIS A 34 8.88 10.51 3.38
C HIS A 34 8.99 12.00 3.73
N THR A 35 7.91 12.78 3.62
CA THR A 35 7.95 14.21 3.95
C THR A 35 8.05 14.47 5.46
N HIS A 36 7.83 13.45 6.28
CA HIS A 36 7.93 13.53 7.74
C HIS A 36 9.32 13.14 8.26
N PHE A 37 10.26 12.82 7.38
CA PHE A 37 11.61 12.38 7.74
C PHE A 37 12.64 13.27 7.07
N ASP A 38 13.70 13.63 7.80
CA ASP A 38 14.86 14.30 7.23
C ASP A 38 15.72 13.26 6.48
N PRO A 39 15.97 13.40 5.16
CA PRO A 39 16.80 12.47 4.41
C PRO A 39 18.28 12.46 4.84
N SER A 40 18.71 13.43 5.64
CA SER A 40 20.08 13.54 6.16
C SER A 40 20.26 12.89 7.53
N SER A 41 19.15 12.58 8.23
CA SER A 41 19.21 11.90 9.53
C SER A 41 19.57 10.42 9.33
N PRO A 42 20.55 9.86 10.07
CA PRO A 42 20.98 8.47 9.89
C PRO A 42 19.86 7.42 10.12
N ASP A 43 18.80 7.81 10.82
CA ASP A 43 17.65 6.95 11.10
C ASP A 43 16.54 7.04 10.03
N SER A 44 16.75 7.84 8.98
CA SER A 44 15.77 8.04 7.91
C SER A 44 15.61 6.75 7.08
N PRO A 45 14.38 6.25 6.89
CA PRO A 45 14.15 5.01 6.16
C PRO A 45 14.12 5.24 4.64
N ALA A 46 14.33 4.16 3.88
CA ALA A 46 13.97 4.12 2.47
C ALA A 46 12.46 3.98 2.31
N PHE A 47 11.86 4.69 1.36
CA PHE A 47 10.44 4.53 1.01
C PHE A 47 10.33 3.96 -0.40
N ILE A 48 9.65 2.82 -0.53
CA ILE A 48 9.35 2.17 -1.80
C ILE A 48 7.82 2.10 -1.89
N SER A 49 7.26 2.66 -2.95
CA SER A 49 5.80 2.74 -3.07
C SER A 49 5.32 2.48 -4.48
N GLN A 50 4.15 1.87 -4.61
CA GLN A 50 3.45 1.69 -5.88
C GLN A 50 1.97 2.03 -5.69
N PRO A 51 1.46 3.09 -6.35
CA PRO A 51 0.04 3.44 -6.26
C PRO A 51 -0.87 2.27 -6.65
N GLY A 52 -1.88 1.99 -5.82
CA GLY A 52 -2.79 0.86 -6.02
C GLY A 52 -2.17 -0.52 -5.72
N ALA A 53 -1.00 -0.58 -5.08
CA ALA A 53 -0.38 -1.84 -4.68
C ALA A 53 -1.32 -2.66 -3.79
N ARG A 54 -1.39 -3.94 -4.11
CA ARG A 54 -2.05 -4.99 -3.34
C ARG A 54 -1.01 -5.91 -2.71
N ILE A 55 -1.44 -6.81 -1.84
CA ILE A 55 -0.55 -7.76 -1.18
C ILE A 55 0.26 -8.61 -2.17
N ASP A 56 -0.36 -8.98 -3.30
CA ASP A 56 0.29 -9.76 -4.37
C ASP A 56 1.42 -8.99 -5.07
N ASP A 57 1.40 -7.65 -5.00
CA ASP A 57 2.45 -6.80 -5.59
C ASP A 57 3.70 -6.70 -4.70
N VAL A 58 3.62 -7.11 -3.41
CA VAL A 58 4.70 -6.92 -2.44
C VAL A 58 5.99 -7.57 -2.92
N GLY A 59 5.94 -8.79 -3.46
CA GLY A 59 7.13 -9.50 -3.92
C GLY A 59 7.98 -8.67 -4.89
N GLY A 60 7.34 -8.06 -5.89
CA GLY A 60 8.03 -7.19 -6.86
C GLY A 60 8.51 -5.86 -6.26
N LEU A 61 7.91 -5.39 -5.17
CA LEU A 61 8.39 -4.20 -4.46
C LEU A 61 9.61 -4.50 -3.59
N LEU A 62 9.75 -5.72 -3.08
CA LEU A 62 10.91 -6.13 -2.27
C LEU A 62 12.21 -6.12 -3.08
N ASP A 63 12.14 -6.31 -4.39
CA ASP A 63 13.30 -6.24 -5.29
C ASP A 63 13.96 -4.83 -5.30
N PHE A 64 13.24 -3.81 -4.86
CA PHE A 64 13.71 -2.42 -4.79
C PHE A 64 14.21 -2.01 -3.39
N VAL A 65 14.13 -2.90 -2.41
CA VAL A 65 14.61 -2.63 -1.05
C VAL A 65 16.15 -2.61 -1.06
N PRO A 66 16.79 -1.53 -0.56
CA PRO A 66 18.24 -1.47 -0.50
C PRO A 66 18.84 -2.63 0.29
N ARG A 67 19.99 -3.13 -0.17
CA ARG A 67 20.77 -4.11 0.59
C ARG A 67 21.23 -3.48 1.91
N GLY A 68 21.21 -4.26 2.99
CA GLY A 68 21.60 -3.78 4.33
C GLY A 68 20.43 -3.28 5.18
N VAL A 69 19.22 -3.19 4.61
CA VAL A 69 18.00 -3.01 5.39
C VAL A 69 17.78 -4.22 6.30
N SER A 70 17.67 -3.99 7.60
CA SER A 70 17.39 -5.00 8.62
C SER A 70 15.96 -4.95 9.16
N LEU A 71 15.26 -3.82 8.96
CA LEU A 71 13.86 -3.64 9.35
C LEU A 71 13.00 -3.28 8.13
N LEU A 72 11.91 -4.02 7.95
CA LEU A 72 10.95 -3.79 6.89
C LEU A 72 9.58 -3.46 7.49
N VAL A 73 9.00 -2.34 7.07
CA VAL A 73 7.63 -1.94 7.41
C VAL A 73 6.77 -2.08 6.16
N LEU A 74 5.75 -2.93 6.22
CA LEU A 74 4.80 -3.14 5.12
C LEU A 74 3.51 -2.38 5.38
N ASN A 75 3.23 -1.37 4.54
CA ASN A 75 1.98 -0.61 4.55
C ASN A 75 1.19 -0.89 3.27
N VAL A 76 0.52 -2.04 3.23
CA VAL A 76 -0.20 -2.58 2.08
C VAL A 76 -1.59 -3.10 2.49
N ALA A 77 -2.36 -3.63 1.53
CA ALA A 77 -3.68 -4.24 1.71
C ALA A 77 -4.89 -3.28 1.86
N THR A 78 -4.68 -1.98 1.99
CA THR A 78 -5.73 -0.95 1.83
C THR A 78 -6.52 -1.12 0.52
N ASN A 79 -5.82 -1.37 -0.59
CA ASN A 79 -6.44 -1.59 -1.91
C ASN A 79 -7.11 -2.97 -2.02
N ASP A 80 -6.65 -3.97 -1.28
CA ASP A 80 -7.30 -5.29 -1.21
C ASP A 80 -8.65 -5.19 -0.51
N ILE A 81 -8.68 -4.50 0.64
CA ILE A 81 -9.92 -4.24 1.39
C ILE A 81 -10.91 -3.45 0.54
N ALA A 82 -10.44 -2.38 -0.13
CA ALA A 82 -11.29 -1.56 -1.00
C ALA A 82 -11.91 -2.38 -2.14
N ARG A 83 -11.12 -3.25 -2.79
CA ARG A 83 -11.61 -4.14 -3.86
C ARG A 83 -12.68 -5.10 -3.35
N THR A 84 -12.41 -5.84 -2.28
CA THR A 84 -13.35 -6.82 -1.71
C THR A 84 -14.64 -6.14 -1.26
N SER A 85 -14.55 -4.94 -0.69
CA SER A 85 -15.71 -4.14 -0.29
C SER A 85 -16.56 -3.74 -1.50
N ALA A 86 -15.93 -3.29 -2.59
CA ALA A 86 -16.61 -2.94 -3.83
C ALA A 86 -17.29 -4.16 -4.48
N GLU A 87 -16.59 -5.30 -4.56
CA GLU A 87 -17.12 -6.56 -5.08
C GLU A 87 -18.35 -7.03 -4.29
N THR A 88 -18.26 -6.99 -2.96
CA THR A 88 -19.39 -7.33 -2.07
C THR A 88 -20.58 -6.39 -2.31
N ALA A 89 -20.34 -5.08 -2.40
CA ALA A 89 -21.39 -4.10 -2.64
C ALA A 89 -22.10 -4.30 -3.99
N ILE A 90 -21.35 -4.65 -5.04
CA ILE A 90 -21.89 -4.96 -6.36
C ILE A 90 -22.71 -6.25 -6.31
N GLN A 91 -22.19 -7.31 -5.67
CA GLN A 91 -22.90 -8.59 -5.56
C GLN A 91 -24.22 -8.46 -4.78
N SER A 92 -24.23 -7.75 -3.65
CA SER A 92 -25.47 -7.51 -2.89
C SER A 92 -26.50 -6.73 -3.69
N ARG A 93 -26.08 -5.73 -4.48
CA ARG A 93 -26.97 -5.00 -5.39
C ARG A 93 -27.57 -5.89 -6.47
N ILE A 94 -26.77 -6.75 -7.10
CA ILE A 94 -27.24 -7.68 -8.14
C ILE A 94 -28.19 -8.73 -7.54
N ALA A 95 -27.89 -9.22 -6.33
CA ALA A 95 -28.70 -10.22 -5.64
C ALA A 95 -29.96 -9.66 -4.96
N GLY A 96 -30.21 -8.35 -5.01
CA GLY A 96 -31.34 -7.71 -4.33
C GLY A 96 -31.28 -7.79 -2.80
N LEU A 97 -30.10 -8.07 -2.24
CA LEU A 97 -29.90 -8.20 -0.79
C LEU A 97 -29.60 -6.82 -0.16
N PRO A 98 -30.25 -6.46 0.96
CA PRO A 98 -29.92 -5.23 1.66
C PRO A 98 -28.46 -5.27 2.14
N LEU A 99 -27.72 -4.19 1.89
CA LEU A 99 -26.40 -3.99 2.50
C LEU A 99 -26.62 -3.75 4.00
N ASP A 100 -26.19 -4.69 4.85
CA ASP A 100 -26.33 -4.58 6.30
C ASP A 100 -25.47 -3.42 6.84
N PRO A 101 -26.09 -2.32 7.32
CA PRO A 101 -25.36 -1.17 7.84
C PRO A 101 -24.65 -1.46 9.17
N ALA A 102 -24.96 -2.57 9.87
CA ALA A 102 -24.40 -2.87 11.19
C ALA A 102 -22.91 -3.27 11.17
N ARG A 103 -22.32 -3.53 10.00
CA ARG A 103 -20.88 -3.87 9.87
C ARG A 103 -19.96 -2.69 9.54
N GLN A 104 -20.49 -1.47 9.37
CA GLN A 104 -19.68 -0.32 8.95
C GLN A 104 -19.30 0.68 10.06
N GLY A 105 -19.65 0.44 11.32
CA GLY A 105 -19.19 1.33 12.39
C GLY A 105 -19.67 0.94 13.78
N ALA A 106 -18.95 0.03 14.43
CA ALA A 106 -18.85 0.08 15.88
C ALA A 106 -17.72 1.05 16.22
N ALA A 107 -18.06 2.34 16.36
CA ALA A 107 -17.20 3.24 17.12
C ALA A 107 -17.12 2.70 18.55
N PRO A 108 -15.94 2.61 19.18
CA PRO A 108 -15.86 2.20 20.57
C PRO A 108 -16.49 3.31 21.42
N GLU A 109 -17.64 3.00 22.04
CA GLU A 109 -18.23 3.85 23.07
C GLU A 109 -17.25 3.93 24.25
N ARG A 110 -16.98 5.17 24.70
CA ARG A 110 -16.23 5.47 25.92
C ARG A 110 -17.17 5.53 27.11
#